data_AF-A0A1E4IB17-F1
#
_entry.id   AF-A0A1E4IB17-F1
#
_cell.length_a   1.000
_cell.length_b   1.000
_cell.length_c   1.000
_cell.angle_alpha   90.00
_cell.angle_beta   90.00
_cell.angle_gamma   90.00
#
_symmetry.space_group_name_H-M   'P 1'
#
loop_
_entity.id
_entity.type
_entity.pdbx_description
1 polymer ?
#
loop_
_entity_poly.entity_id
_entity_poly.type
_entity_poly.pdbx_seq_one_letter_code
_entity_poly.pdbx_strand_id
1 'polypeptide(L)'
;METADPSNRLQLGRPIQTHPYRLFPIADQIAEKVTATMGTYAGRPSSRVKDLVDLVTIANTQTVNLRELQMAIDAKRALSRTPAFDEFAVPADWERSYRPLAMKTPAARDVDAQQAVALAKQLVDPALVDEPVASDVTWVPGRGWTDDPDVLAEGRPEPAPPGGDVHVTSHVRGGHPVTEHWRAARGSGQS
;
A
#
# COMPACT_ATOMS: atom_id res chain seq x y z
N MET A 1 -12.38 -9.37 3.27
CA MET A 1 -11.77 -8.53 4.33
C MET A 1 -10.38 -9.09 4.58
N GLU A 2 -9.38 -8.25 4.43
CA GLU A 2 -7.98 -8.63 4.64
C GLU A 2 -7.60 -8.39 6.11
N THR A 3 -6.68 -9.17 6.66
CA THR A 3 -6.19 -8.97 8.03
C THR A 3 -4.69 -8.74 7.99
N ALA A 4 -4.23 -7.62 8.54
CA ALA A 4 -2.82 -7.27 8.57
C ALA A 4 -2.33 -6.95 9.99
N ASP A 5 -1.10 -7.36 10.27
CA ASP A 5 -0.38 -6.92 11.46
C ASP A 5 0.25 -5.53 11.20
N PRO A 6 0.19 -4.59 12.16
CA PRO A 6 0.77 -3.26 11.98
C PRO A 6 2.29 -3.34 11.81
N SER A 7 2.82 -2.80 10.71
CA SER A 7 4.27 -2.78 10.43
C SER A 7 5.08 -2.01 11.47
N ASN A 8 4.49 -1.01 12.13
CA ASN A 8 5.11 -0.24 13.22
C ASN A 8 4.84 -0.83 14.63
N ARG A 9 4.44 -2.10 14.73
CA ARG A 9 4.17 -2.75 16.03
C ARG A 9 5.47 -2.82 16.85
N LEU A 10 5.47 -2.13 17.99
CA LEU A 10 6.54 -2.22 18.97
C LEU A 10 6.48 -3.59 19.66
N GLN A 11 7.53 -4.40 19.49
CA GLN A 11 7.70 -5.62 20.27
C GLN A 11 8.21 -5.26 21.66
N LEU A 12 7.29 -5.22 22.63
CA LEU A 12 7.59 -4.93 24.02
C LEU A 12 7.86 -6.24 24.78
N GLY A 13 8.81 -6.22 25.71
CA GLY A 13 9.18 -7.39 26.52
C GLY A 13 8.11 -7.82 27.53
N ARG A 14 7.03 -7.05 27.69
CA ARG A 14 5.81 -7.43 28.41
C ARG A 14 4.68 -7.64 27.40
N PRO A 15 3.86 -8.69 27.55
CA PRO A 15 2.73 -8.90 26.67
C PRO A 15 1.70 -7.80 26.88
N ILE A 16 1.65 -6.83 25.96
CA ILE A 16 0.54 -5.90 25.84
C ILE A 16 -0.41 -6.48 24.79
N GLN A 17 -1.70 -6.49 25.10
CA GLN A 17 -2.71 -6.93 24.14
C GLN A 17 -2.61 -6.07 22.87
N THR A 18 -2.43 -6.74 21.74
CA THR A 18 -2.47 -6.13 20.42
C THR A 18 -3.53 -6.83 19.59
N HIS A 19 -4.11 -6.11 18.64
CA HIS A 19 -5.13 -6.64 17.75
C HIS A 19 -4.69 -6.47 16.31
N PRO A 20 -4.92 -7.47 15.45
CA PRO A 20 -4.74 -7.30 14.02
C PRO A 20 -5.80 -6.35 13.46
N TYR A 21 -5.50 -5.67 12.36
CA TYR A 21 -6.43 -4.76 11.71
C TYR A 21 -7.16 -5.47 10.57
N ARG A 22 -8.48 -5.27 10.50
CA ARG A 22 -9.27 -5.64 9.33
C ARG A 22 -9.13 -4.53 8.31
N LEU A 23 -8.47 -4.82 7.21
CA LEU A 23 -8.28 -3.90 6.10
C LEU A 23 -9.30 -4.16 5.00
N PHE A 24 -9.66 -3.08 4.34
CA PHE A 24 -10.40 -3.14 3.09
C PHE A 24 -9.43 -3.66 2.00
N PRO A 25 -9.80 -4.67 1.21
CA PRO A 25 -8.88 -5.27 0.24
C PRO A 25 -8.27 -4.22 -0.70
N ILE A 26 -7.02 -4.40 -1.08
CA ILE A 26 -6.30 -3.39 -1.86
C ILE A 26 -6.96 -3.14 -3.24
N ALA A 27 -7.47 -4.18 -3.89
CA ALA A 27 -8.22 -4.08 -5.13
C ALA A 27 -9.45 -3.17 -4.99
N ASP A 28 -10.22 -3.31 -3.92
CA ASP A 28 -11.38 -2.47 -3.66
C ASP A 28 -11.00 -1.02 -3.34
N GLN A 29 -9.88 -0.80 -2.65
CA GLN A 29 -9.35 0.55 -2.40
C GLN A 29 -8.96 1.25 -3.71
N ILE A 30 -8.30 0.53 -4.63
CA ILE A 30 -7.95 1.06 -5.96
C ILE A 30 -9.23 1.37 -6.73
N ALA A 31 -10.18 0.45 -6.77
CA ALA A 31 -11.44 0.63 -7.49
C ALA A 31 -12.20 1.89 -7.01
N GLU A 32 -12.26 2.13 -5.71
CA GLU A 32 -12.87 3.36 -5.15
C GLU A 32 -12.17 4.63 -5.64
N LYS A 33 -10.83 4.64 -5.65
CA LYS A 33 -10.02 5.78 -6.11
C LYS A 33 -10.19 6.04 -7.61
N VAL A 34 -10.20 4.98 -8.41
CA VAL A 34 -10.40 5.05 -9.86
C VAL A 34 -11.79 5.61 -10.16
N THR A 35 -12.86 5.01 -9.60
CA THR A 35 -14.23 5.49 -9.85
C THR A 35 -14.42 6.93 -9.37
N ALA A 36 -13.80 7.34 -8.25
CA ALA A 36 -13.89 8.70 -7.75
C ALA A 36 -13.07 9.72 -8.58
N THR A 37 -11.98 9.28 -9.20
CA THR A 37 -11.16 10.10 -10.11
C THR A 37 -11.87 10.31 -11.44
N MET A 38 -12.45 9.26 -12.01
CA MET A 38 -13.19 9.29 -13.29
C MET A 38 -14.59 9.90 -13.16
N GLY A 39 -15.05 10.16 -11.93
CA GLY A 39 -16.37 10.71 -11.64
C GLY A 39 -16.54 12.18 -12.03
N THR A 40 -17.78 12.55 -12.34
CA THR A 40 -18.22 13.95 -12.47
C THR A 40 -19.15 14.32 -11.32
N TYR A 41 -18.90 15.44 -10.67
CA TYR A 41 -19.64 15.89 -9.49
C TYR A 41 -20.25 17.27 -9.73
N ALA A 42 -21.58 17.36 -9.69
CA ALA A 42 -22.32 18.59 -9.99
C ALA A 42 -21.90 19.24 -11.33
N GLY A 43 -21.68 18.42 -12.36
CA GLY A 43 -21.27 18.86 -13.70
C GLY A 43 -19.80 19.29 -13.82
N ARG A 44 -18.99 19.09 -12.78
CA ARG A 44 -17.55 19.39 -12.79
C ARG A 44 -16.71 18.12 -12.75
N PRO A 45 -15.55 18.07 -13.42
CA PRO A 45 -14.59 16.99 -13.26
C PRO A 45 -14.16 16.82 -11.81
N SER A 46 -13.65 15.63 -11.48
CA SER A 46 -13.14 15.35 -10.14
C SER A 46 -12.03 16.31 -9.73
N SER A 47 -12.01 16.70 -8.46
CA SER A 47 -10.94 17.49 -7.82
C SER A 47 -10.07 16.65 -6.90
N ARG A 48 -10.20 15.33 -6.95
CA ARG A 48 -9.56 14.38 -6.03
C ARG A 48 -8.10 14.08 -6.38
N VAL A 49 -7.28 15.13 -6.49
CA VAL A 49 -5.83 15.01 -6.79
C VAL A 49 -5.10 14.07 -5.81
N LYS A 50 -5.57 13.96 -4.57
CA LYS A 50 -5.03 13.02 -3.57
C LYS A 50 -5.19 11.55 -3.98
N ASP A 51 -6.25 11.19 -4.70
CA ASP A 51 -6.44 9.82 -5.16
C ASP A 51 -5.34 9.40 -6.14
N LEU A 52 -4.80 10.33 -6.96
CA LEU A 52 -3.62 10.06 -7.79
C LEU A 52 -2.35 9.82 -6.95
N VAL A 53 -2.14 10.57 -5.87
CA VAL A 53 -1.02 10.34 -4.94
C VAL A 53 -1.14 8.98 -4.27
N ASP A 54 -2.36 8.59 -3.89
CA ASP A 54 -2.62 7.30 -3.28
C ASP A 54 -2.43 6.16 -4.27
N LEU A 55 -2.86 6.30 -5.53
CA LEU A 55 -2.61 5.30 -6.58
C LEU A 55 -1.11 5.11 -6.84
N VAL A 56 -0.33 6.20 -6.89
CA VAL A 56 1.15 6.11 -6.97
C VAL A 56 1.73 5.40 -5.75
N THR A 57 1.23 5.71 -4.55
CA THR A 57 1.68 5.05 -3.32
C THR A 57 1.40 3.55 -3.36
N ILE A 58 0.21 3.16 -3.82
CA ILE A 58 -0.16 1.75 -3.98
C ILE A 58 0.75 1.08 -5.01
N ALA A 59 0.91 1.68 -6.20
CA ALA A 59 1.77 1.15 -7.25
C ALA A 59 3.21 0.91 -6.78
N ASN A 60 3.74 1.79 -5.93
CA ASN A 60 5.11 1.72 -5.41
C ASN A 60 5.29 0.87 -4.16
N THR A 61 4.22 0.38 -3.53
CA THR A 61 4.34 -0.30 -2.22
C THR A 61 3.53 -1.58 -2.07
N GLN A 62 2.51 -1.79 -2.91
CA GLN A 62 1.55 -2.89 -2.73
C GLN A 62 1.55 -3.82 -3.93
N THR A 63 1.39 -5.10 -3.64
CA THR A 63 1.13 -6.14 -4.62
C THR A 63 -0.37 -6.22 -4.89
N VAL A 64 -0.78 -6.37 -6.16
CA VAL A 64 -2.20 -6.35 -6.56
C VAL A 64 -2.48 -7.47 -7.55
N ASN A 65 -3.50 -8.30 -7.31
CA ASN A 65 -3.92 -9.29 -8.29
C ASN A 65 -4.81 -8.64 -9.38
N LEU A 66 -4.52 -8.93 -10.65
CA LEU A 66 -5.20 -8.28 -11.77
C LEU A 66 -6.68 -8.64 -11.84
N ARG A 67 -7.02 -9.91 -11.61
CA ARG A 67 -8.39 -10.40 -11.65
C ARG A 67 -9.24 -9.84 -10.51
N GLU A 68 -8.68 -9.76 -9.31
CA GLU A 68 -9.34 -9.12 -8.17
C GLU A 68 -9.61 -7.63 -8.44
N LEU A 69 -8.63 -6.94 -9.04
CA LEU A 69 -8.78 -5.53 -9.42
C LEU A 69 -9.88 -5.32 -10.46
N GLN A 70 -9.91 -6.13 -11.53
CA GLN A 70 -10.98 -6.06 -12.54
C GLN A 70 -12.35 -6.26 -11.89
N MET A 71 -12.52 -7.31 -11.08
CA MET A 71 -13.79 -7.58 -10.41
C MET A 71 -14.23 -6.45 -9.48
N ALA A 72 -13.28 -5.84 -8.76
CA ALA A 72 -13.57 -4.70 -7.88
C ALA A 72 -13.99 -3.45 -8.69
N ILE A 73 -13.32 -3.16 -9.80
CA ILE A 73 -13.67 -2.05 -10.70
C ILE A 73 -15.05 -2.28 -11.32
N ASP A 74 -15.34 -3.48 -11.82
CA ASP A 74 -16.64 -3.82 -12.41
C ASP A 74 -17.78 -3.67 -11.41
N ALA A 75 -17.58 -4.18 -10.19
CA ALA A 75 -18.54 -4.04 -9.11
C ALA A 75 -18.80 -2.55 -8.78
N LYS A 76 -17.74 -1.73 -8.71
CA LYS A 76 -17.87 -0.29 -8.46
C LYS A 76 -18.54 0.44 -9.62
N ARG A 77 -18.20 0.11 -10.87
CA ARG A 77 -18.84 0.66 -12.07
C ARG A 77 -20.33 0.39 -12.07
N ALA A 78 -20.74 -0.86 -11.83
CA ALA A 78 -22.15 -1.26 -11.76
C ALA A 78 -22.95 -0.52 -10.68
N LEU A 79 -22.30 -0.15 -9.57
CA LEU A 79 -22.92 0.61 -8.48
C LEU A 79 -22.86 2.13 -8.71
N SER A 80 -21.93 2.60 -9.52
CA SER A 80 -21.73 4.02 -9.81
C SER A 80 -22.64 4.49 -10.95
N ARG A 81 -22.93 5.80 -10.97
CA ARG A 81 -23.58 6.46 -12.12
C ARG A 81 -22.55 7.12 -13.04
N THR A 82 -21.30 6.68 -12.97
CA THR A 82 -20.21 7.27 -13.74
C THR A 82 -20.30 6.79 -15.19
N PRO A 83 -20.06 7.66 -16.19
CA PRO A 83 -19.95 7.22 -17.58
C PRO A 83 -18.93 6.10 -17.73
N ALA A 84 -19.14 5.20 -18.69
CA ALA A 84 -18.14 4.20 -19.03
C ALA A 84 -16.83 4.89 -19.44
N PHE A 85 -15.71 4.31 -19.01
CA PHE A 85 -14.37 4.73 -19.37
C PHE A 85 -13.56 3.46 -19.64
N ASP A 86 -12.70 3.48 -20.64
CA ASP A 86 -11.83 2.37 -21.04
C ASP A 86 -10.37 2.63 -20.67
N GLU A 87 -10.06 3.86 -20.26
CA GLU A 87 -8.72 4.31 -19.92
C GLU A 87 -8.74 5.24 -18.70
N PHE A 88 -7.74 5.15 -17.83
CA PHE A 88 -7.56 6.08 -16.73
C PHE A 88 -7.08 7.44 -17.24
N ALA A 89 -7.78 8.49 -16.82
CA ALA A 89 -7.45 9.87 -17.16
C ALA A 89 -7.70 10.80 -15.96
N VAL A 90 -6.93 11.87 -15.89
CA VAL A 90 -7.12 12.95 -14.90
C VAL A 90 -7.30 14.28 -15.61
N PRO A 91 -8.00 15.25 -15.00
CA PRO A 91 -8.05 16.62 -15.50
C PRO A 91 -6.65 17.25 -15.63
N ALA A 92 -6.41 17.98 -16.73
CA ALA A 92 -5.10 18.57 -17.04
C ALA A 92 -4.63 19.61 -16.01
N ASP A 93 -5.54 20.22 -15.26
CA ASP A 93 -5.22 21.22 -14.22
C ASP A 93 -4.66 20.60 -12.93
N TRP A 94 -4.63 19.27 -12.81
CA TRP A 94 -4.11 18.57 -11.63
C TRP A 94 -2.60 18.71 -11.44
N GLU A 95 -1.83 18.97 -12.51
CA GLU A 95 -0.37 19.07 -12.45
C GLU A 95 0.13 20.04 -11.36
N ARG A 96 -0.48 21.23 -11.28
CA ARG A 96 -0.13 22.26 -10.32
C ARG A 96 -0.44 21.85 -8.87
N SER A 97 -1.52 21.09 -8.69
CA SER A 97 -2.03 20.68 -7.38
C SER A 97 -1.38 19.40 -6.86
N TYR A 98 -0.81 18.58 -7.74
CA TYR A 98 -0.23 17.29 -7.41
C TYR A 98 1.05 17.40 -6.58
N ARG A 99 2.03 18.19 -7.05
CA ARG A 99 3.37 18.27 -6.44
C ARG A 99 3.35 18.59 -4.93
N PRO A 100 2.59 19.58 -4.43
CA PRO A 100 2.52 19.86 -3.00
C PRO A 100 1.96 18.72 -2.15
N LEU A 101 1.12 17.85 -2.74
CA LEU A 101 0.55 16.68 -2.07
C LEU A 101 1.55 15.51 -2.10
N ALA A 102 2.15 15.23 -3.26
CA ALA A 102 3.13 14.17 -3.45
C ALA A 102 4.36 14.34 -2.53
N MET A 103 4.84 15.58 -2.34
CA MET A 103 5.98 15.89 -1.45
C MET A 103 5.77 15.47 0.02
N LYS A 104 4.52 15.26 0.45
CA LYS A 104 4.18 14.81 1.82
C LYS A 104 4.16 13.30 1.97
N THR A 105 4.31 12.57 0.87
CA THR A 105 4.16 11.11 0.82
C THR A 105 5.45 10.49 0.29
N PRO A 106 6.24 9.81 1.13
CA PRO A 106 7.56 9.29 0.73
C PRO A 106 7.53 8.43 -0.55
N ALA A 107 6.49 7.60 -0.73
CA ALA A 107 6.34 6.73 -1.89
C ALA A 107 5.96 7.46 -3.20
N ALA A 108 5.61 8.74 -3.14
CA ALA A 108 5.22 9.55 -4.30
C ALA A 108 6.08 10.81 -4.48
N ARG A 109 6.95 11.13 -3.52
CA ARG A 109 7.66 12.42 -3.44
C ARG A 109 8.52 12.74 -4.67
N ASP A 110 9.09 11.70 -5.29
CA ASP A 110 10.04 11.81 -6.41
C ASP A 110 9.38 11.51 -7.76
N VAL A 111 8.05 11.33 -7.77
CA VAL A 111 7.24 11.11 -8.97
C VAL A 111 6.61 12.45 -9.34
N ASP A 112 6.80 12.92 -10.57
CA ASP A 112 6.10 14.11 -11.06
C ASP A 112 4.67 13.77 -11.53
N ALA A 113 3.87 14.79 -11.85
CA ALA A 113 2.46 14.58 -12.21
C ALA A 113 2.28 13.73 -13.48
N GLN A 114 3.17 13.87 -14.46
CA GLN A 114 3.10 13.11 -15.72
C GLN A 114 3.48 11.65 -15.47
N GLN A 115 4.54 11.41 -14.71
CA GLN A 115 4.95 10.08 -14.27
C GLN A 115 3.87 9.42 -13.39
N ALA A 116 3.20 10.19 -12.54
CA ALA A 116 2.14 9.70 -11.68
C ALA A 116 0.94 9.20 -12.49
N VAL A 117 0.53 9.95 -13.50
CA VAL A 117 -0.54 9.53 -14.42
C VAL A 117 -0.11 8.31 -15.20
N ALA A 118 1.11 8.28 -15.75
CA ALA A 118 1.62 7.13 -16.47
C ALA A 118 1.65 5.85 -15.60
N LEU A 119 2.10 5.97 -14.35
CA LEU A 119 2.13 4.85 -13.40
C LEU A 119 0.72 4.39 -13.02
N ALA A 120 -0.21 5.32 -12.78
CA ALA A 120 -1.60 4.98 -12.50
C ALA A 120 -2.26 4.26 -13.68
N LYS A 121 -1.99 4.69 -14.92
CA LYS A 121 -2.46 4.02 -16.15
C LYS A 121 -1.90 2.61 -16.26
N GLN A 122 -0.60 2.42 -16.06
CA GLN A 122 0.04 1.09 -16.08
C GLN A 122 -0.59 0.14 -15.05
N LEU A 123 -0.92 0.65 -13.87
CA LEU A 123 -1.60 -0.12 -12.83
C LEU A 123 -3.07 -0.40 -13.17
N VAL A 124 -3.81 0.56 -13.71
CA VAL A 124 -5.28 0.49 -13.77
C VAL A 124 -5.79 -0.02 -15.12
N ASP A 125 -5.24 0.47 -16.23
CA ASP A 125 -5.79 0.25 -17.57
C ASP A 125 -5.94 -1.24 -17.94
N PRO A 126 -5.01 -2.15 -17.58
CA PRO A 126 -5.18 -3.58 -17.87
C PRO A 126 -6.41 -4.21 -17.21
N ALA A 127 -6.97 -3.60 -16.16
CA ALA A 127 -8.17 -4.07 -15.48
C ALA A 127 -9.46 -3.41 -15.98
N LEU A 128 -9.40 -2.50 -16.95
CA LEU A 128 -10.56 -1.76 -17.46
C LEU A 128 -11.24 -2.43 -18.65
N VAL A 129 -10.62 -3.46 -19.22
CA VAL A 129 -11.14 -4.25 -20.34
C VAL A 129 -12.41 -5.01 -19.93
N ASP A 130 -13.35 -5.16 -20.88
CA ASP A 130 -14.61 -5.88 -20.65
C ASP A 130 -14.38 -7.39 -20.43
N GLU A 131 -13.32 -7.93 -21.04
CA GLU A 131 -13.08 -9.36 -21.08
C GLU A 131 -12.37 -9.84 -19.82
N PRO A 132 -12.75 -11.01 -19.25
CA PRO A 132 -12.05 -11.57 -18.11
C PRO A 132 -10.53 -11.65 -18.28
N VAL A 133 -9.80 -10.94 -17.43
CA VAL A 133 -8.33 -11.01 -17.35
C VAL A 133 -7.84 -12.28 -16.66
N ALA A 134 -6.58 -12.63 -16.91
CA ALA A 134 -5.91 -13.76 -16.27
C ALA A 134 -5.82 -13.58 -14.75
N SER A 135 -5.98 -14.68 -14.01
CA SER A 135 -6.03 -14.68 -12.54
C SER A 135 -4.67 -14.83 -11.86
N ASP A 136 -3.65 -15.24 -12.59
CA ASP A 136 -2.27 -15.46 -12.14
C ASP A 136 -1.38 -14.22 -12.35
N VAL A 137 -1.89 -13.19 -13.02
CA VAL A 137 -1.16 -11.93 -13.24
C VAL A 137 -1.27 -11.03 -12.01
N THR A 138 -0.12 -10.58 -11.53
CA THR A 138 0.00 -9.78 -10.31
C THR A 138 0.94 -8.59 -10.53
N TRP A 139 0.55 -7.42 -10.03
CA TRP A 139 1.36 -6.22 -10.01
C TRP A 139 2.37 -6.35 -8.88
N VAL A 140 3.65 -6.17 -9.20
CA VAL A 140 4.74 -6.13 -8.21
C VAL A 140 5.39 -4.75 -8.24
N PRO A 141 5.47 -4.04 -7.09
CA PRO A 141 6.12 -2.74 -7.01
C PRO A 141 7.53 -2.73 -7.62
N GLY A 142 7.81 -1.73 -8.47
CA GLY A 142 9.10 -1.60 -9.16
C GLY A 142 9.29 -2.51 -10.38
N ARG A 143 8.39 -3.47 -10.63
CA ARG A 143 8.45 -4.37 -11.80
C ARG A 143 7.26 -4.20 -12.75
N GLY A 144 6.06 -4.01 -12.22
CA GLY A 144 4.81 -3.99 -12.98
C GLY A 144 4.09 -5.34 -12.97
N TRP A 145 3.22 -5.57 -13.95
CA TRP A 145 2.43 -6.79 -14.10
C TRP A 145 3.28 -7.99 -14.51
N THR A 146 3.12 -9.11 -13.82
CA THR A 146 3.84 -10.35 -14.09
C THR A 146 3.03 -11.59 -13.69
N ASP A 147 3.21 -12.67 -14.42
CA ASP A 147 2.77 -14.05 -14.11
C ASP A 147 3.94 -14.96 -13.66
N ASP A 148 5.18 -14.46 -13.77
CA ASP A 148 6.41 -15.16 -13.38
C ASP A 148 6.41 -15.58 -11.89
N PRO A 149 6.38 -16.89 -11.58
CA PRO A 149 6.27 -17.39 -10.22
C PRO A 149 7.50 -17.09 -9.37
N ASP A 150 8.69 -16.97 -9.96
CA ASP A 150 9.93 -16.73 -9.22
C ASP A 150 9.91 -15.31 -8.62
N VAL A 151 9.38 -14.35 -9.38
CA VAL A 151 9.21 -12.96 -8.96
C VAL A 151 8.14 -12.83 -7.87
N LEU A 152 7.07 -13.61 -7.98
CA LEU A 152 6.00 -13.62 -6.97
C LEU A 152 6.47 -14.25 -5.64
N ALA A 153 7.46 -15.13 -5.70
CA ALA A 153 8.11 -15.67 -4.51
C ALA A 153 9.06 -14.64 -3.85
N GLU A 154 9.82 -13.88 -4.63
CA GLU A 154 10.76 -12.85 -4.14
C GLU A 154 10.07 -11.63 -3.49
N GLY A 155 8.87 -11.26 -3.95
CA GLY A 155 8.11 -10.13 -3.41
C GLY A 155 7.44 -10.38 -2.05
N ARG A 156 7.47 -11.62 -1.52
CA ARG A 156 6.90 -11.93 -0.21
C ARG A 156 7.94 -11.62 0.88
N PRO A 157 7.66 -10.71 1.85
CA PRO A 157 8.57 -10.52 2.96
C PRO A 157 8.74 -11.85 3.72
N GLU A 158 9.99 -12.25 3.90
CA GLU A 158 10.36 -13.42 4.70
C GLU A 158 9.73 -13.28 6.10
N PRO A 159 9.08 -14.31 6.66
CA PRO A 159 8.53 -14.22 8.01
C PRO A 159 9.67 -13.89 8.98
N ALA A 160 9.54 -12.77 9.70
CA ALA A 160 10.56 -12.31 10.62
C ALA A 160 10.94 -13.43 11.61
N PRO A 161 12.25 -13.68 11.85
CA PRO A 161 12.68 -14.71 12.78
C PRO A 161 12.18 -14.39 14.19
N PRO A 162 11.79 -15.40 14.99
CA PRO A 162 11.33 -15.18 16.35
C PRO A 162 12.46 -14.71 17.26
N GLY A 163 12.37 -13.46 17.74
CA GLY A 163 12.95 -12.99 19.00
C GLY A 163 14.45 -12.63 19.00
N GLY A 164 14.77 -11.40 19.39
CA GLY A 164 16.11 -11.01 19.83
C GLY A 164 16.26 -11.21 21.33
N ASP A 165 17.39 -11.77 21.77
CA ASP A 165 17.65 -12.10 23.17
C ASP A 165 17.64 -10.85 24.08
N VAL A 166 16.90 -10.94 25.18
CA VAL A 166 16.86 -9.93 26.26
C VAL A 166 17.50 -10.53 27.51
N HIS A 167 18.62 -9.98 27.95
CA HIS A 167 19.23 -10.35 29.22
C HIS A 167 18.59 -9.59 30.39
N VAL A 168 18.28 -10.31 31.46
CA VAL A 168 17.60 -9.79 32.65
C VAL A 168 18.45 -10.11 33.87
N THR A 169 18.82 -9.09 34.64
CA THR A 169 19.45 -9.25 35.95
C THR A 169 18.52 -8.67 37.02
N SER A 170 18.26 -9.45 38.06
CA SER A 170 17.40 -9.06 39.17
C SER A 170 18.24 -8.75 40.42
N HIS A 171 17.98 -7.61 41.07
CA HIS A 171 18.58 -7.29 42.38
C HIS A 171 17.54 -6.65 43.32
N VAL A 172 17.85 -6.59 44.62
CA VAL A 172 16.94 -6.01 45.64
C VAL A 172 17.44 -4.62 46.04
N ARG A 173 16.56 -3.61 46.02
CA ARG A 173 16.87 -2.25 46.50
C ARG A 173 15.82 -1.81 47.51
N GLY A 174 16.24 -1.50 48.73
CA GLY A 174 15.33 -1.01 49.78
C GLY A 174 14.21 -1.99 50.14
N GLY A 175 14.47 -3.30 50.09
CA GLY A 175 13.45 -4.33 50.38
C GLY A 175 12.46 -4.61 49.24
N HIS A 176 12.57 -3.91 48.11
CA HIS A 176 11.77 -4.16 46.92
C HIS A 176 12.61 -4.83 45.82
N PRO A 177 12.11 -5.89 45.16
CA PRO A 177 12.79 -6.49 44.01
C PRO A 177 12.73 -5.52 42.81
N VAL A 178 13.90 -5.25 42.23
CA VAL A 178 14.06 -4.40 41.03
C VAL A 178 14.64 -5.27 39.92
N THR A 179 14.04 -5.19 38.74
CA THR A 179 14.50 -5.92 37.55
C THR A 179 15.01 -4.89 36.54
N GLU A 180 16.28 -4.99 36.17
CA GLU A 180 16.85 -4.15 35.10
C GLU A 180 16.85 -4.92 33.78
N HIS A 181 16.36 -4.26 32.73
CA HIS A 181 16.34 -4.76 31.36
C HIS A 181 17.27 -3.90 30.52
N TRP A 182 18.32 -4.50 29.95
CA TRP A 182 19.17 -3.80 28.99
C TRP A 182 19.28 -4.60 27.69
N ARG A 183 19.41 -3.87 26.58
CA ARG A 183 19.75 -4.42 25.27
C ARG A 183 21.22 -4.14 25.00
N ALA A 184 22.02 -5.16 24.74
CA ALA A 184 23.36 -4.93 24.21
C ALA A 184 23.23 -4.27 22.82
N ALA A 185 23.85 -3.10 22.64
CA ALA A 185 24.03 -2.56 21.32
C ALA A 185 24.90 -3.53 20.51
N ARG A 186 24.53 -3.77 19.25
CA ARG A 186 25.37 -4.49 18.29
C ARG A 186 26.76 -3.88 18.31
N GLY A 187 27.78 -4.71 18.55
CA GLY A 187 29.17 -4.29 18.63
C GLY A 187 29.57 -3.44 17.41
N SER A 188 30.01 -2.22 17.67
CA SER A 188 30.96 -1.55 16.80
C SER A 188 32.24 -2.38 16.84
N GLY A 189 32.63 -2.91 15.69
CA GLY A 189 33.88 -3.63 15.48
C GLY A 189 35.09 -2.79 15.87
N GLN A 190 36.11 -3.50 16.33
CA GLN A 190 37.41 -3.05 16.80
C GLN A 190 38.19 -2.22 15.75
N SER A 191 38.98 -1.28 16.24
CA SER A 191 40.39 -1.14 15.85
C SER A 191 41.21 -1.01 17.12
#